data_AF-A0A373VKD7-F1
#
_entry.id   AF-A0A373VKD7-F1
#
_cell.length_a   1.000
_cell.length_b   1.000
_cell.length_c   1.000
_cell.angle_alpha   90.00
_cell.angle_beta   90.00
_cell.angle_gamma   90.00
#
_symmetry.space_group_name_H-M   'P 1'
#
loop_
_entity.id
_entity.type
_entity.pdbx_description
1 polymer ?
#
loop_
_entity_poly.entity_id
_entity_poly.type
_entity_poly.pdbx_seq_one_letter_code
_entity_poly.pdbx_strand_id
1 'polypeptide(L)'
;MEKVVYKAKPNGVADVWLRNNQHEIVQETEDGPTGYEADEIFCRVDAAVILEKEITADFGFWFDQLKDKEEGCNADYLSIETYRAEKKKEISQICQNTIYAGTDIEISSGKEHFSLKDEDQLNLFGKQAQLTAGSKKLEYHEDGNPCRYYSAEDMQKIINGAMKFKSYHTTYGNSVNMWIKGCAKASEIAKIKYGVPIPEEYQSEVLKDYLAEMAADKEVK
;
A
#
# COMPACT_ATOMS: atom_id res chain seq x y z
N MET A 1 -21.69 -29.04 -8.56
CA MET A 1 -22.47 -27.91 -7.99
C MET A 1 -21.85 -26.59 -8.40
N GLU A 2 -22.62 -25.49 -8.51
CA GLU A 2 -22.04 -24.15 -8.70
C GLU A 2 -21.12 -23.78 -7.52
N LYS A 3 -19.97 -23.16 -7.81
CA LYS A 3 -18.97 -22.76 -6.79
C LYS A 3 -19.42 -21.56 -5.98
N VAL A 4 -20.16 -20.65 -6.58
CA VAL A 4 -20.73 -19.47 -5.94
C VAL A 4 -22.22 -19.49 -6.25
N VAL A 5 -23.06 -19.40 -5.22
CA VAL A 5 -24.49 -19.14 -5.37
C VAL A 5 -24.77 -17.80 -4.73
N TYR A 6 -25.30 -16.86 -5.51
CA TYR A 6 -25.56 -15.49 -5.09
C TYR A 6 -27.05 -15.18 -5.19
N LYS A 7 -27.69 -14.81 -4.07
CA LYS A 7 -29.13 -14.49 -4.03
C LYS A 7 -29.36 -13.11 -3.44
N ALA A 8 -29.48 -12.10 -4.33
CA ALA A 8 -29.87 -10.76 -3.94
C ALA A 8 -31.32 -10.71 -3.45
N LYS A 9 -31.56 -10.02 -2.34
CA LYS A 9 -32.89 -9.80 -1.75
C LYS A 9 -33.37 -8.37 -1.97
N PRO A 10 -34.69 -8.11 -1.91
CA PRO A 10 -35.24 -6.76 -2.06
C PRO A 10 -34.74 -5.73 -1.04
N ASN A 11 -34.18 -6.17 0.09
CA ASN A 11 -33.64 -5.30 1.13
C ASN A 11 -32.18 -4.84 0.88
N GLY A 12 -31.60 -5.14 -0.29
CA GLY A 12 -30.24 -4.74 -0.66
C GLY A 12 -29.14 -5.69 -0.16
N VAL A 13 -29.48 -6.77 0.55
CA VAL A 13 -28.51 -7.79 0.98
C VAL A 13 -28.54 -8.98 0.03
N ALA A 14 -27.38 -9.53 -0.32
CA ALA A 14 -27.27 -10.83 -0.98
C ALA A 14 -26.82 -11.91 0.01
N ASP A 15 -27.49 -13.06 -0.05
CA ASP A 15 -27.04 -14.29 0.59
C ASP A 15 -26.12 -15.02 -0.38
N VAL A 16 -24.91 -15.40 0.08
CA VAL A 16 -23.86 -15.99 -0.75
C VAL A 16 -23.42 -17.32 -0.16
N TRP A 17 -23.42 -18.37 -0.99
CA TRP A 17 -22.84 -19.67 -0.65
C TRP A 17 -21.59 -19.91 -1.50
N LEU A 18 -20.47 -20.20 -0.85
CA LEU A 18 -19.21 -20.58 -1.47
C LEU A 18 -18.99 -22.07 -1.27
N ARG A 19 -18.71 -22.81 -2.34
CA ARG A 19 -18.54 -24.26 -2.31
C ARG A 19 -17.20 -24.67 -2.88
N ASN A 20 -16.40 -25.35 -2.09
CA ASN A 20 -15.11 -25.89 -2.50
C ASN A 20 -15.00 -27.39 -2.23
N ASN A 21 -13.93 -28.03 -2.70
CA ASN A 21 -13.64 -29.46 -2.46
C ASN A 21 -14.80 -30.42 -2.81
N GLN A 22 -15.49 -30.11 -3.92
CA GLN A 22 -16.62 -30.90 -4.39
C GLN A 22 -16.17 -32.31 -4.80
N HIS A 23 -16.77 -33.33 -4.22
CA HIS A 23 -16.58 -34.72 -4.61
C HIS A 23 -17.91 -35.44 -4.72
N GLU A 24 -17.99 -36.36 -5.68
CA GLU A 24 -19.18 -37.19 -5.89
C GLU A 24 -19.23 -38.26 -4.80
N ILE A 25 -20.42 -38.43 -4.22
CA ILE A 25 -20.66 -39.48 -3.23
C ILE A 25 -20.64 -40.81 -3.98
N VAL A 26 -19.67 -41.65 -3.65
CA VAL A 26 -19.59 -43.00 -4.21
C VAL A 26 -20.68 -43.84 -3.57
N GLN A 27 -21.63 -44.30 -4.39
CA GLN A 27 -22.75 -45.10 -3.93
C GLN A 27 -22.26 -46.51 -3.56
N GLU A 28 -22.19 -46.82 -2.26
CA GLU A 28 -21.68 -48.12 -1.78
C GLU A 28 -22.73 -49.25 -1.84
N THR A 29 -24.01 -48.92 -1.96
CA THR A 29 -25.15 -49.86 -2.01
C THR A 29 -26.24 -49.37 -2.97
N GLU A 30 -27.10 -50.25 -3.50
CA GLU A 30 -28.20 -49.86 -4.43
C GLU A 30 -29.15 -48.80 -3.84
N ASP A 31 -29.33 -48.76 -2.52
CA ASP A 31 -30.14 -47.78 -1.79
C ASP A 31 -29.30 -46.64 -1.17
N GLY A 32 -28.00 -46.56 -1.49
CA GLY A 32 -27.08 -45.56 -0.93
C GLY A 32 -27.35 -44.14 -1.43
N PRO A 33 -26.95 -43.11 -0.67
CA PRO A 33 -27.12 -41.72 -1.09
C PRO A 33 -26.33 -41.46 -2.37
N THR A 34 -26.99 -40.86 -3.36
CA THR A 34 -26.36 -40.33 -4.57
C THR A 34 -26.26 -38.81 -4.44
N GLY A 35 -25.13 -38.20 -4.80
CA GLY A 35 -25.00 -36.74 -4.75
C GLY A 35 -23.56 -36.25 -4.77
N TYR A 36 -23.38 -35.02 -4.29
CA TYR A 36 -22.07 -34.38 -4.14
C TYR A 36 -21.93 -33.86 -2.71
N GLU A 37 -20.76 -34.02 -2.12
CA GLU A 37 -20.36 -33.39 -0.87
C GLU A 37 -19.36 -32.25 -1.16
N ALA A 38 -19.45 -31.16 -0.40
CA ALA A 38 -18.64 -29.96 -0.59
C ALA A 38 -18.46 -29.23 0.73
N ASP A 39 -17.31 -28.56 0.89
CA ASP A 39 -17.15 -27.56 1.94
C ASP A 39 -17.97 -26.32 1.56
N GLU A 40 -18.97 -25.99 2.36
CA GLU A 40 -19.88 -24.88 2.12
C GLU A 40 -19.71 -23.78 3.17
N ILE A 41 -19.56 -22.53 2.71
CA ILE A 41 -19.54 -21.34 3.55
C ILE A 41 -20.73 -20.47 3.15
N PHE A 42 -21.53 -20.04 4.13
CA PHE A 42 -22.57 -19.05 3.95
C PHE A 42 -22.13 -17.69 4.51
N CYS A 43 -22.27 -16.62 3.73
CA CYS A 43 -22.06 -15.24 4.17
C CYS A 43 -23.09 -14.28 3.55
N ARG A 44 -23.11 -13.03 4.04
CA ARG A 44 -23.99 -11.97 3.54
C ARG A 44 -23.17 -10.78 3.07
N VAL A 45 -23.59 -10.17 1.97
CA VAL A 45 -22.96 -8.97 1.41
C VAL A 45 -23.99 -7.91 1.03
N ASP A 46 -23.57 -6.65 0.97
CA ASP A 46 -24.32 -5.56 0.35
C ASP A 46 -24.33 -5.76 -1.18
N ALA A 47 -25.52 -6.01 -1.73
CA ALA A 47 -25.72 -6.32 -3.14
C ALA A 47 -25.57 -5.11 -4.07
N ALA A 48 -25.62 -3.88 -3.53
CA ALA A 48 -25.35 -2.67 -4.30
C ALA A 48 -23.85 -2.42 -4.47
N VAL A 49 -23.03 -2.98 -3.57
CA VAL A 49 -21.57 -2.80 -3.57
C VAL A 49 -20.86 -4.02 -4.17
N ILE A 50 -21.27 -5.23 -3.79
CA ILE A 50 -20.54 -6.47 -4.08
C ILE A 50 -21.37 -7.36 -4.99
N LEU A 51 -20.88 -7.53 -6.21
CA LEU A 51 -21.53 -8.34 -7.23
C LEU A 51 -20.94 -9.75 -7.26
N GLU A 52 -21.73 -10.73 -7.69
CA GLU A 52 -21.31 -12.14 -7.84
C GLU A 52 -20.00 -12.29 -8.64
N LYS A 53 -19.82 -11.47 -9.68
CA LYS A 53 -18.61 -11.49 -10.53
C LYS A 53 -17.32 -11.16 -9.76
N GLU A 54 -17.40 -10.33 -8.72
CA GLU A 54 -16.25 -9.96 -7.89
C GLU A 54 -15.81 -11.15 -7.05
N ILE A 55 -16.78 -11.76 -6.36
CA ILE A 55 -16.58 -12.96 -5.54
C ILE A 55 -16.06 -14.12 -6.41
N THR A 56 -16.66 -14.31 -7.59
CA THR A 56 -16.25 -15.38 -8.52
C THR A 56 -14.84 -15.16 -9.05
N ALA A 57 -14.49 -13.92 -9.41
CA ALA A 57 -13.16 -13.59 -9.93
C ALA A 57 -12.05 -13.79 -8.89
N ASP A 58 -12.38 -13.72 -7.60
CA ASP A 58 -11.44 -13.85 -6.48
C ASP A 58 -11.83 -14.97 -5.51
N PHE A 59 -12.48 -16.03 -6.01
CA PHE A 59 -13.13 -17.07 -5.20
C PHE A 59 -12.24 -17.66 -4.10
N GLY A 60 -10.99 -18.04 -4.45
CA GLY A 60 -10.09 -18.66 -3.48
C GLY A 60 -9.79 -17.75 -2.30
N PHE A 61 -9.61 -16.45 -2.56
CA PHE A 61 -9.42 -15.45 -1.52
C PHE A 61 -10.65 -15.32 -0.63
N TRP A 62 -11.84 -15.19 -1.21
CA TRP A 62 -13.09 -15.10 -0.44
C TRP A 62 -13.31 -16.35 0.43
N PHE A 63 -13.11 -17.54 -0.15
CA PHE A 63 -13.25 -18.80 0.58
C PHE A 63 -12.24 -18.88 1.74
N ASP A 64 -10.96 -18.57 1.49
CA ASP A 64 -9.92 -18.62 2.52
C ASP A 64 -10.11 -17.61 3.64
N GLN A 65 -10.64 -16.41 3.35
CA GLN A 65 -10.91 -15.39 4.36
C GLN A 65 -12.13 -15.73 5.24
N LEU A 66 -13.05 -16.56 4.73
CA LEU A 66 -14.32 -16.85 5.40
C LEU A 66 -14.41 -18.24 6.03
N LYS A 67 -13.54 -19.20 5.68
CA LYS A 67 -13.63 -20.61 6.11
C LYS A 67 -13.66 -20.83 7.63
N ASP A 68 -13.06 -19.91 8.39
CA ASP A 68 -12.99 -19.97 9.86
C ASP A 68 -13.91 -18.92 10.52
N LYS A 69 -14.82 -18.29 9.76
CA LYS A 69 -15.75 -17.26 10.24
C LYS A 69 -17.09 -17.85 10.63
N GLU A 70 -17.83 -17.10 11.44
CA GLU A 70 -19.20 -17.45 11.81
C GLU A 70 -20.09 -17.48 10.57
N GLU A 71 -20.94 -18.50 10.50
CA GLU A 71 -21.86 -18.69 9.38
C GLU A 71 -22.85 -17.51 9.26
N GLY A 72 -23.04 -17.01 8.05
CA GLY A 72 -23.92 -15.88 7.76
C GLY A 72 -23.36 -14.52 8.19
N CYS A 73 -22.06 -14.42 8.49
CA CYS A 73 -21.41 -13.14 8.80
C CYS A 73 -21.54 -12.13 7.64
N ASN A 74 -21.52 -10.83 7.98
CA ASN A 74 -21.35 -9.78 6.98
C ASN A 74 -19.91 -9.83 6.44
N ALA A 75 -19.76 -9.91 5.11
CA ALA A 75 -18.49 -10.03 4.41
C ALA A 75 -18.13 -8.79 3.59
N ASP A 76 -18.74 -7.63 3.85
CA ASP A 76 -18.53 -6.41 3.06
C ASP A 76 -17.09 -5.89 3.15
N TYR A 77 -16.40 -6.24 4.23
CA TYR A 77 -14.99 -5.93 4.42
C TYR A 77 -14.07 -6.62 3.39
N LEU A 78 -14.56 -7.66 2.69
CA LEU A 78 -13.82 -8.33 1.62
C LEU A 78 -13.97 -7.67 0.25
N SER A 79 -14.80 -6.62 0.14
CA SER A 79 -14.95 -5.91 -1.13
C SER A 79 -13.63 -5.31 -1.59
N ILE A 80 -13.46 -5.24 -2.91
CA ILE A 80 -12.29 -4.60 -3.51
C ILE A 80 -12.16 -3.13 -3.10
N GLU A 81 -13.27 -2.40 -2.97
CA GLU A 81 -13.24 -1.00 -2.56
C GLU A 81 -12.84 -0.82 -1.10
N THR A 82 -13.28 -1.72 -0.20
CA THR A 82 -12.78 -1.74 1.18
C THR A 82 -11.27 -1.95 1.19
N TYR A 83 -10.77 -2.96 0.46
CA TYR A 83 -9.33 -3.23 0.36
C TYR A 83 -8.55 -2.05 -0.26
N ARG A 84 -9.10 -1.37 -1.28
CA ARG A 84 -8.48 -0.16 -1.86
C ARG A 84 -8.38 0.95 -0.82
N ALA A 85 -9.44 1.21 -0.06
CA ALA A 85 -9.47 2.27 0.93
C ALA A 85 -8.47 2.00 2.07
N GLU A 86 -8.48 0.78 2.61
CA GLU A 86 -7.58 0.37 3.69
C GLU A 86 -6.12 0.38 3.24
N LYS A 87 -5.81 -0.19 2.07
CA LYS A 87 -4.44 -0.22 1.56
C LYS A 87 -3.91 1.18 1.24
N LYS A 88 -4.73 2.08 0.69
CA LYS A 88 -4.33 3.49 0.49
C LYS A 88 -3.99 4.17 1.81
N LYS A 89 -4.78 3.94 2.86
CA LYS A 89 -4.51 4.49 4.20
C LYS A 89 -3.21 3.95 4.77
N GLU A 90 -3.01 2.63 4.69
CA GLU A 90 -1.78 1.96 5.11
C GLU A 90 -0.55 2.53 4.39
N ILE A 91 -0.58 2.59 3.05
CA ILE A 91 0.52 3.10 2.23
C ILE A 91 0.79 4.58 2.51
N SER A 92 -0.26 5.39 2.67
CA SER A 92 -0.10 6.81 3.01
C SER A 92 0.58 6.99 4.36
N GLN A 93 0.19 6.19 5.37
CA GLN A 93 0.80 6.25 6.69
C GLN A 93 2.26 5.79 6.67
N ILE A 94 2.57 4.68 5.98
CA ILE A 94 3.94 4.20 5.86
C ILE A 94 4.79 5.24 5.13
N CYS A 95 4.30 5.78 4.02
CA CYS A 95 4.99 6.82 3.25
C CYS A 95 5.31 8.05 4.11
N GLN A 96 4.32 8.54 4.87
CA GLN A 96 4.51 9.67 5.78
C GLN A 96 5.54 9.35 6.86
N ASN A 97 5.43 8.17 7.49
CA ASN A 97 6.37 7.75 8.53
C ASN A 97 7.79 7.61 7.98
N THR A 98 7.96 7.10 6.75
CA THR A 98 9.27 7.02 6.09
C THR A 98 9.82 8.42 5.81
N ILE A 99 9.00 9.36 5.34
CA ILE A 99 9.43 10.75 5.14
C ILE A 99 9.85 11.36 6.49
N TYR A 100 9.02 11.23 7.53
CA TYR A 100 9.29 11.80 8.85
C TYR A 100 10.51 11.20 9.53
N ALA A 101 10.76 9.90 9.33
CA ALA A 101 11.99 9.25 9.75
C ALA A 101 13.23 9.84 9.08
N GLY A 102 13.09 10.57 7.97
CA GLY A 102 14.17 11.34 7.40
C GLY A 102 15.20 10.51 6.66
N THR A 103 16.35 11.13 6.39
CA THR A 103 17.43 10.51 5.63
C THR A 103 18.78 10.93 6.18
N ASP A 104 19.76 10.07 5.97
CA ASP A 104 21.14 10.44 6.18
C ASP A 104 21.69 11.26 5.01
N ILE A 105 22.53 12.23 5.29
CA ILE A 105 23.14 13.12 4.31
C ILE A 105 24.63 13.24 4.60
N GLU A 106 25.45 13.05 3.55
CA GLU A 106 26.89 13.27 3.61
C GLU A 106 27.20 14.76 3.50
N ILE A 107 27.84 15.30 4.53
CA ILE A 107 28.30 16.69 4.61
C ILE A 107 29.79 16.75 4.98
N SER A 108 30.36 17.94 5.09
CA SER A 108 31.79 18.12 5.38
C SER A 108 32.25 17.50 6.71
N SER A 109 31.37 17.41 7.72
CA SER A 109 31.64 16.77 9.01
C SER A 109 31.42 15.25 9.02
N GLY A 110 30.97 14.67 7.91
CA GLY A 110 30.62 13.26 7.79
C GLY A 110 29.13 13.05 7.52
N LYS A 111 28.68 11.82 7.76
CA LYS A 111 27.30 11.39 7.53
C LYS A 111 26.44 11.69 8.75
N GLU A 112 25.39 12.48 8.56
CA GLU A 112 24.48 12.91 9.64
C GLU A 112 23.02 12.62 9.28
N HIS A 113 22.18 12.43 10.29
CA HIS A 113 20.78 12.04 10.11
C HIS A 113 19.83 13.21 10.37
N PHE A 114 18.91 13.46 9.42
CA PHE A 114 17.96 14.56 9.50
C PHE A 114 16.53 14.04 9.36
N SER A 115 15.76 14.12 10.44
CA SER A 115 14.30 13.94 10.40
C SER A 115 13.65 15.01 9.54
N LEU A 116 12.51 14.66 8.96
CA LEU A 116 11.74 15.55 8.11
C LEU A 116 10.30 15.62 8.58
N LYS A 117 10.07 15.90 9.86
CA LYS A 117 8.72 16.26 10.31
C LYS A 117 8.32 17.58 9.66
N ASP A 118 7.04 17.92 9.73
CA ASP A 118 6.52 19.11 9.05
C ASP A 118 7.27 20.39 9.45
N GLU A 119 7.65 20.51 10.72
CA GLU A 119 8.47 21.60 11.26
C GLU A 119 9.88 21.63 10.64
N ASP A 120 10.54 20.48 10.52
CA ASP A 120 11.87 20.37 9.92
C ASP A 120 11.84 20.75 8.44
N GLN A 121 10.84 20.28 7.70
CA GLN A 121 10.63 20.62 6.30
C GLN A 121 10.42 22.13 6.11
N LEU A 122 9.58 22.76 6.96
CA LEU A 122 9.35 24.20 6.96
C LEU A 122 10.63 24.97 7.28
N ASN A 123 11.39 24.53 8.28
CA ASN A 123 12.66 25.13 8.65
C ASN A 123 13.66 25.08 7.48
N LEU A 124 13.77 23.94 6.79
CA LEU A 124 14.64 23.79 5.61
C LEU A 124 14.25 24.75 4.47
N PHE A 125 12.96 25.01 4.24
CA PHE A 125 12.54 26.05 3.30
C PHE A 125 13.00 27.45 3.75
N GLY A 126 12.92 27.74 5.04
CA GLY A 126 13.48 28.97 5.61
C GLY A 126 14.99 29.08 5.39
N LYS A 127 15.72 27.97 5.53
CA LYS A 127 17.16 27.90 5.25
C LYS A 127 17.48 28.10 3.78
N GLN A 128 16.66 27.56 2.88
CA GLN A 128 16.80 27.82 1.45
C GLN A 128 16.64 29.31 1.12
N ALA A 129 15.70 30.01 1.77
CA ALA A 129 15.54 31.45 1.60
C ALA A 129 16.74 32.24 2.14
N GLN A 130 17.27 31.86 3.31
CA GLN A 130 18.48 32.46 3.89
C GLN A 130 19.71 32.26 2.98
N LEU A 131 19.87 31.07 2.38
CA LEU A 131 20.93 30.78 1.41
C LEU A 131 20.82 31.68 0.18
N THR A 132 19.63 31.80 -0.40
CA THR A 132 19.38 32.67 -1.56
C THR A 132 19.67 34.13 -1.25
N ALA A 133 19.45 34.57 -0.01
CA ALA A 133 19.79 35.91 0.47
C ALA A 133 21.30 36.10 0.76
N GLY A 134 22.15 35.09 0.55
CA GLY A 134 23.60 35.16 0.71
C GLY A 134 24.11 34.84 2.12
N SER A 135 23.29 34.25 2.98
CA SER A 135 23.71 33.85 4.34
C SER A 135 24.84 32.81 4.28
N LYS A 136 25.90 33.00 5.07
CA LYS A 136 27.08 32.12 5.06
C LYS A 136 27.18 31.16 6.25
N LYS A 137 26.35 31.37 7.27
CA LYS A 137 26.24 30.52 8.46
C LYS A 137 24.77 30.36 8.76
N LEU A 138 24.29 29.12 8.77
CA LEU A 138 22.88 28.80 8.94
C LEU A 138 22.73 27.89 10.14
N GLU A 139 22.01 28.37 11.15
CA GLU A 139 21.68 27.61 12.34
C GLU A 139 20.69 26.50 12.01
N TYR A 140 20.99 25.26 12.37
CA TYR A 140 20.09 24.12 12.19
C TYR A 140 20.49 22.98 13.13
N HIS A 141 19.68 21.94 13.23
CA HIS A 141 19.97 20.78 14.09
C HIS A 141 19.85 19.48 13.29
N GLU A 142 20.72 18.53 13.59
CA GLU A 142 20.49 17.12 13.25
C GLU A 142 19.69 16.46 14.39
N ASP A 143 19.21 15.24 14.17
CA ASP A 143 18.32 14.56 15.12
C ASP A 143 18.96 14.33 16.49
N GLY A 144 18.26 14.73 17.55
CA GLY A 144 18.69 14.52 18.94
C GLY A 144 19.89 15.36 19.38
N ASN A 145 20.38 16.28 18.54
CA ASN A 145 21.58 17.06 18.80
C ASN A 145 21.28 18.56 18.96
N PRO A 146 22.19 19.32 19.61
CA PRO A 146 22.06 20.76 19.74
C PRO A 146 22.07 21.49 18.39
N CYS A 147 21.40 22.64 18.34
CA CYS A 147 21.48 23.55 17.20
C CYS A 147 22.91 24.04 17.00
N ARG A 148 23.40 24.00 15.76
CA ARG A 148 24.74 24.43 15.36
C ARG A 148 24.71 25.14 14.02
N TYR A 149 25.81 25.79 13.66
CA TYR A 149 25.94 26.45 12.37
C TYR A 149 26.49 25.51 11.32
N TYR A 150 25.78 25.42 10.20
CA TYR A 150 26.26 24.79 8.97
C TYR A 150 26.82 25.85 8.02
N SER A 151 27.81 25.44 7.22
CA SER A 151 28.28 26.24 6.09
C SER A 151 27.17 26.36 5.03
N ALA A 152 27.27 27.35 4.15
CA ALA A 152 26.33 27.47 3.04
C ALA A 152 26.32 26.23 2.13
N GLU A 153 27.50 25.63 1.92
CA GLU A 153 27.66 24.41 1.11
C GLU A 153 26.99 23.20 1.77
N ASP A 154 27.25 22.96 3.05
CA ASP A 154 26.65 21.83 3.77
C ASP A 154 25.14 21.99 3.91
N MET A 155 24.66 23.20 4.17
CA MET A 155 23.23 23.45 4.24
C MET A 155 22.54 23.21 2.88
N GLN A 156 23.19 23.53 1.76
CA GLN A 156 22.64 23.19 0.44
C GLN A 156 22.59 21.67 0.21
N LYS A 157 23.60 20.92 0.67
CA LYS A 157 23.58 19.44 0.63
C LYS A 157 22.43 18.88 1.47
N ILE A 158 22.24 19.41 2.69
CA ILE A 158 21.15 19.02 3.60
C ILE A 158 19.80 19.25 2.93
N ILE A 159 19.54 20.46 2.43
CA ILE A 159 18.26 20.80 1.78
C ILE A 159 18.03 19.92 0.55
N ASN A 160 19.03 19.78 -0.32
CA ASN A 160 18.87 19.00 -1.55
C ASN A 160 18.62 17.52 -1.25
N GLY A 161 19.38 16.92 -0.34
CA GLY A 161 19.22 15.52 0.04
C GLY A 161 17.86 15.26 0.69
N ALA A 162 17.48 16.09 1.66
CA ALA A 162 16.20 16.02 2.34
C ALA A 162 15.01 16.15 1.38
N MET A 163 15.03 17.19 0.52
CA MET A 163 13.93 17.44 -0.41
C MET A 163 13.86 16.39 -1.52
N LYS A 164 15.00 15.88 -2.00
CA LYS A 164 15.04 14.76 -2.95
C LYS A 164 14.43 13.50 -2.33
N PHE A 165 14.82 13.15 -1.10
CA PHE A 165 14.28 12.00 -0.38
C PHE A 165 12.76 12.11 -0.19
N LYS A 166 12.28 13.25 0.32
CA LYS A 166 10.85 13.51 0.46
C LYS A 166 10.12 13.41 -0.88
N SER A 167 10.66 14.01 -1.94
CA SER A 167 10.03 14.05 -3.26
C SER A 167 9.95 12.65 -3.87
N TYR A 168 11.01 11.85 -3.76
CA TYR A 168 11.01 10.45 -4.17
C TYR A 168 9.90 9.66 -3.46
N HIS A 169 9.84 9.71 -2.13
CA HIS A 169 8.84 8.95 -1.37
C HIS A 169 7.41 9.41 -1.67
N THR A 170 7.21 10.72 -1.87
CA THR A 170 5.91 11.27 -2.30
C THR A 170 5.51 10.72 -3.67
N THR A 171 6.42 10.74 -4.65
CA THR A 171 6.19 10.20 -6.00
C THR A 171 5.94 8.69 -5.96
N TYR A 172 6.75 7.95 -5.19
CA TYR A 172 6.59 6.51 -5.00
C TYR A 172 5.21 6.17 -4.42
N GLY A 173 4.80 6.85 -3.33
CA GLY A 173 3.49 6.65 -2.72
C GLY A 173 2.33 6.92 -3.70
N ASN A 174 2.44 7.97 -4.52
CA ASN A 174 1.47 8.27 -5.56
C ASN A 174 1.40 7.17 -6.63
N SER A 175 2.54 6.62 -7.06
CA SER A 175 2.57 5.48 -7.99
C SER A 175 1.99 4.21 -7.38
N VAL A 176 2.23 3.92 -6.10
CA VAL A 176 1.58 2.79 -5.41
C VAL A 176 0.06 2.99 -5.36
N ASN A 177 -0.42 4.21 -5.14
CA ASN A 177 -1.85 4.51 -5.18
C ASN A 177 -2.47 4.26 -6.57
N MET A 178 -1.72 4.49 -7.64
CA MET A 178 -2.16 4.13 -9.01
C MET A 178 -2.18 2.62 -9.21
N TRP A 179 -1.18 1.90 -8.70
CA TRP A 179 -1.16 0.45 -8.73
C TRP A 179 -2.36 -0.16 -7.98
N ILE A 180 -2.65 0.29 -6.76
CA ILE A 180 -3.83 -0.14 -5.97
C ILE A 180 -5.13 0.10 -6.74
N LYS A 181 -5.23 1.25 -7.42
CA LYS A 181 -6.41 1.60 -8.24
C LYS A 181 -6.53 0.66 -9.46
N GLY A 182 -5.41 0.25 -10.04
CA GLY A 182 -5.36 -0.61 -11.22
C GLY A 182 -5.63 -2.10 -10.96
N CYS A 183 -5.47 -2.58 -9.72
CA CYS A 183 -5.82 -3.96 -9.36
C CYS A 183 -7.28 -4.28 -9.63
N ALA A 184 -7.57 -5.49 -10.09
CA ALA A 184 -8.93 -5.96 -10.37
C ALA A 184 -9.51 -6.82 -9.25
N LYS A 185 -8.69 -7.25 -8.28
CA LYS A 185 -9.08 -8.14 -7.18
C LYS A 185 -8.58 -7.66 -5.82
N ALA A 186 -9.32 -7.95 -4.76
CA ALA A 186 -8.90 -7.67 -3.38
C ALA A 186 -7.60 -8.42 -3.03
N SER A 187 -7.46 -9.67 -3.50
CA SER A 187 -6.25 -10.48 -3.29
C SER A 187 -4.98 -9.93 -3.95
N GLU A 188 -5.11 -9.14 -5.03
CA GLU A 188 -3.98 -8.44 -5.65
C GLU A 188 -3.54 -7.25 -4.78
N ILE A 189 -4.51 -6.47 -4.29
CA ILE A 189 -4.26 -5.33 -3.40
C ILE A 189 -3.63 -5.78 -2.08
N ALA A 190 -4.10 -6.91 -1.52
CA ALA A 190 -3.59 -7.47 -0.28
C ALA A 190 -2.08 -7.79 -0.34
N LYS A 191 -1.55 -8.09 -1.54
CA LYS A 191 -0.13 -8.40 -1.76
C LYS A 191 0.76 -7.16 -1.86
N ILE A 192 0.18 -5.97 -2.08
CA ILE A 192 0.94 -4.73 -2.20
C ILE A 192 1.56 -4.37 -0.85
N LYS A 193 2.88 -4.10 -0.88
CA LYS A 193 3.68 -3.65 0.26
C LYS A 193 4.46 -2.40 -0.14
N TYR A 194 4.69 -1.52 0.83
CA TYR A 194 5.54 -0.35 0.62
C TYR A 194 7.01 -0.77 0.42
N GLY A 195 7.73 -0.08 -0.46
CA GLY A 195 9.16 -0.31 -0.72
C GLY A 195 9.47 -1.45 -1.70
N VAL A 196 8.47 -2.10 -2.29
CA VAL A 196 8.68 -3.10 -3.35
C VAL A 196 8.74 -2.44 -4.74
N PRO A 197 9.37 -3.09 -5.74
CA PRO A 197 9.31 -2.60 -7.12
C PRO A 197 7.86 -2.44 -7.59
N ILE A 198 7.53 -1.25 -8.08
CA ILE A 198 6.21 -0.95 -8.65
C ILE A 198 6.19 -1.46 -10.10
N PRO A 199 5.13 -2.14 -10.57
CA PRO A 199 5.01 -2.54 -11.97
C PRO A 199 5.16 -1.34 -12.92
N GLU A 200 5.84 -1.54 -14.05
CA GLU A 200 6.23 -0.46 -14.96
C GLU A 200 5.04 0.40 -15.45
N GLU A 201 3.88 -0.23 -15.67
CA GLU A 201 2.65 0.44 -16.10
C GLU A 201 2.11 1.47 -15.09
N TYR A 202 2.50 1.38 -13.82
CA TYR A 202 2.12 2.31 -12.76
C TYR A 202 3.27 3.27 -12.36
N GLN A 203 4.43 3.18 -13.02
CA GLN A 203 5.52 4.11 -12.82
C GLN A 203 5.29 5.37 -13.65
N SER A 204 5.17 6.52 -12.99
CA SER A 204 5.20 7.81 -13.68
C SER A 204 6.58 8.07 -14.28
N GLU A 205 6.66 8.95 -15.28
CA GLU A 205 7.93 9.44 -15.83
C GLU A 205 8.87 9.94 -14.72
N VAL A 206 8.32 10.75 -13.79
CA VAL A 206 9.06 11.25 -12.62
C VAL A 206 9.59 10.13 -11.73
N LEU A 207 8.83 9.04 -11.51
CA LEU A 207 9.34 7.91 -10.74
C LEU A 207 10.47 7.20 -11.48
N LYS A 208 10.34 7.01 -12.80
CA LYS A 208 11.38 6.38 -13.62
C LYS A 208 12.69 7.16 -13.54
N ASP A 209 12.62 8.49 -13.57
CA ASP A 209 13.80 9.35 -13.41
C ASP A 209 14.50 9.12 -12.05
N TYR A 210 13.73 9.11 -10.95
CA TYR A 210 14.31 8.83 -9.63
C TYR A 210 14.93 7.43 -9.54
N LEU A 211 14.26 6.41 -10.10
CA LEU A 211 14.77 5.03 -10.08
C LEU A 211 16.07 4.90 -10.89
N ALA A 212 16.17 5.59 -12.03
CA ALA A 212 17.38 5.62 -12.84
C ALA A 212 18.54 6.32 -12.11
N GLU A 213 18.27 7.46 -11.47
CA GLU A 213 19.27 8.20 -10.68
C GLU A 213 19.78 7.34 -9.50
N MET A 214 18.88 6.69 -8.76
CA MET A 214 19.25 5.79 -7.66
C MET A 214 20.01 4.54 -8.11
N ALA A 215 19.78 4.05 -9.33
CA ALA A 215 20.54 2.95 -9.89
C ALA A 215 21.99 3.39 -10.22
N ALA A 216 22.14 4.56 -10.85
CA ALA A 216 23.45 5.14 -11.13
C ALA A 216 24.25 5.42 -9.85
N ASP A 217 23.62 5.95 -8.80
CA ASP A 217 24.27 6.21 -7.50
C ASP A 217 24.80 4.93 -6.82
N LYS A 218 24.20 3.76 -7.11
CA LYS A 218 24.65 2.45 -6.59
C LYS A 218 25.80 1.86 -7.38
N GLU A 219 25.96 2.21 -8.66
CA GLU A 219 27.06 1.72 -9.50
C GLU A 219 28.36 2.52 -9.28
N VAL A 220 28.25 3.72 -8.69
CA VAL A 220 29.38 4.65 -8.45
C VAL A 220 29.97 4.51 -7.04
N LYS A 221 29.29 3.81 -6.12
CA LYS A 221 29.77 3.52 -4.75
C LYS A 221 30.36 2.12 -4.63
#